data_AF-A0A3D4DRS6-F1
#
_entry.id   AF-A0A3D4DRS6-F1
#
_cell.length_a   1.000
_cell.length_b   1.000
_cell.length_c   1.000
_cell.angle_alpha   90.00
_cell.angle_beta   90.00
_cell.angle_gamma   90.00
#
_symmetry.space_group_name_H-M   'P 1'
#
loop_
_entity.id
_entity.type
_entity.pdbx_description
1 polymer ?
#
loop_
_entity_poly.entity_id
_entity_poly.type
_entity_poly.pdbx_seq_one_letter_code
_entity_poly.pdbx_strand_id
1 'polypeptide(L)'
;MDGRPLIAVARFVRKEERRMARLKSHAWDVVAWVFFAAVPLVIFYQAATNLAEQGVASGGPLENAAVFPRIIAWILAGLAVVNILRILMGLVTAPSPLSTTPTTRLALTATLLFVVYLVALPYVGYHLLTPVLLTILMRLLGLGWIASIVAALGFSLGVAAVFEGLLNVVLPVGFAEIAVFG
;
A
#
# COMPACT_ATOMS: atom_id res chain seq x y z
N MET A 1 -36.49 -40.68 -14.10
CA MET A 1 -35.79 -39.92 -13.04
C MET A 1 -34.80 -39.00 -13.73
N ASP A 2 -35.00 -37.70 -13.56
CA ASP A 2 -34.40 -36.63 -14.37
C ASP A 2 -32.93 -36.43 -13.97
N GLY A 3 -31.98 -36.71 -14.87
CA GLY A 3 -30.52 -36.62 -14.62
C GLY A 3 -29.96 -35.18 -14.64
N ARG A 4 -30.83 -34.19 -14.82
CA ARG A 4 -30.51 -32.75 -14.85
C ARG A 4 -29.81 -32.20 -13.59
N PRO A 5 -30.15 -32.59 -12.34
CA PRO A 5 -29.50 -32.04 -11.16
C PRO A 5 -28.05 -32.54 -11.02
N LEU A 6 -27.76 -33.78 -11.41
CA LEU A 6 -26.40 -34.34 -11.35
C LEU A 6 -25.44 -33.63 -12.32
N ILE A 7 -25.93 -33.28 -13.52
CA ILE A 7 -25.13 -32.55 -14.52
C ILE A 7 -24.87 -31.10 -14.09
N ALA A 8 -25.86 -30.44 -13.49
CA ALA A 8 -25.71 -29.07 -12.98
C ALA A 8 -24.69 -29.00 -11.83
N VAL A 9 -24.76 -29.94 -10.89
CA VAL A 9 -23.80 -30.04 -9.77
C VAL A 9 -22.39 -30.32 -10.29
N ALA A 10 -22.21 -31.29 -11.19
CA ALA A 10 -20.90 -31.59 -11.76
C ALA A 10 -20.27 -30.40 -12.51
N ARG A 11 -21.10 -29.62 -13.22
CA ARG A 11 -20.65 -28.39 -13.92
C ARG A 11 -20.24 -27.30 -12.94
N PHE A 12 -20.98 -27.13 -11.83
CA PHE A 12 -20.64 -26.19 -10.78
C PHE A 12 -19.31 -26.56 -10.10
N VAL A 13 -19.15 -27.81 -9.68
CA VAL A 13 -17.91 -28.31 -9.05
C VAL A 13 -16.70 -28.08 -9.97
N ARG A 14 -16.80 -28.47 -11.25
CA ARG A 14 -15.70 -28.27 -12.22
C ARG A 14 -15.40 -26.79 -12.52
N LYS A 15 -16.38 -25.89 -12.31
CA LYS A 15 -16.18 -24.44 -12.45
C LYS A 15 -15.43 -23.88 -11.24
N GLU A 16 -15.82 -24.27 -10.03
CA GLU A 16 -15.14 -23.88 -8.79
C GLU A 16 -13.71 -24.44 -8.72
N GLU A 17 -13.47 -25.69 -9.10
CA GLU A 17 -12.12 -26.28 -9.18
C GLU A 17 -11.21 -25.47 -10.11
N ARG A 18 -11.71 -25.09 -11.29
CA ARG A 18 -10.97 -24.26 -12.24
C ARG A 18 -10.70 -22.85 -11.69
N ARG A 19 -11.64 -22.27 -10.96
CA ARG A 19 -11.48 -20.97 -10.31
C ARG A 19 -10.40 -21.03 -9.22
N MET A 20 -10.44 -22.05 -8.36
CA MET A 20 -9.46 -22.26 -7.31
C MET A 20 -8.06 -22.55 -7.87
N ALA A 21 -7.96 -23.36 -8.93
CA ALA A 21 -6.70 -23.59 -9.62
C ALA A 21 -6.09 -22.29 -10.19
N ARG A 22 -6.92 -21.41 -10.77
CA ARG A 22 -6.50 -20.09 -11.26
C ARG A 22 -6.04 -19.15 -10.14
N LEU A 23 -6.71 -19.17 -8.98
CA LEU A 23 -6.28 -18.37 -7.82
C LEU A 23 -4.94 -18.86 -7.27
N LYS A 24 -4.75 -20.18 -7.18
CA LYS A 24 -3.48 -20.78 -6.75
C LYS A 24 -2.32 -20.43 -7.70
N SER A 25 -2.59 -20.33 -9.00
CA SER A 25 -1.55 -19.94 -9.97
C SER A 25 -1.20 -18.46 -9.95
N HIS A 26 -1.96 -17.59 -9.27
CA HIS A 26 -1.74 -16.14 -9.15
C HIS A 26 -1.69 -15.70 -7.68
N ALA A 27 -1.18 -16.56 -6.81
CA ALA A 27 -1.25 -16.37 -5.37
C ALA A 27 -0.50 -15.10 -4.89
N TRP A 28 0.64 -14.73 -5.47
CA TRP A 28 1.30 -13.47 -5.13
C TRP A 28 0.49 -12.25 -5.55
N ASP A 29 -0.21 -12.32 -6.68
CA ASP A 29 -1.11 -11.23 -7.10
C ASP A 29 -2.26 -11.10 -6.10
N VAL A 30 -2.85 -12.22 -5.67
CA VAL A 30 -3.89 -12.22 -4.64
C VAL A 30 -3.37 -11.61 -3.34
N VAL A 31 -2.17 -12.01 -2.86
CA VAL A 31 -1.56 -11.44 -1.65
C VAL A 31 -1.34 -9.94 -1.79
N ALA A 32 -0.79 -9.49 -2.91
CA ALA A 32 -0.58 -8.06 -3.18
C ALA A 32 -1.92 -7.31 -3.17
N TRP A 33 -2.96 -7.83 -3.83
CA TRP A 33 -4.27 -7.16 -3.86
C TRP A 33 -4.98 -7.16 -2.52
N VAL A 34 -4.81 -8.20 -1.69
CA VAL A 34 -5.30 -8.20 -0.31
C VAL A 34 -4.61 -7.10 0.49
N PHE A 35 -3.28 -6.95 0.36
CA PHE A 35 -2.54 -5.86 1.00
C PHE A 35 -3.00 -4.48 0.50
N PHE A 36 -3.14 -4.29 -0.81
CA PHE A 36 -3.66 -3.06 -1.39
C PHE A 36 -5.09 -2.75 -0.96
N ALA A 37 -5.94 -3.77 -0.75
CA ALA A 37 -7.30 -3.60 -0.25
C ALA A 37 -7.36 -3.30 1.25
N ALA A 38 -6.37 -3.74 2.03
CA ALA A 38 -6.28 -3.42 3.46
C ALA A 38 -6.09 -1.92 3.72
N VAL A 39 -5.37 -1.21 2.85
CA VAL A 39 -5.11 0.24 2.99
C VAL A 39 -6.41 1.06 2.97
N PRO A 40 -7.32 0.95 1.98
CA PRO A 40 -8.64 1.57 2.01
C PRO A 40 -9.45 1.24 3.26
N LEU A 41 -9.44 -0.02 3.70
CA LEU A 41 -10.18 -0.44 4.89
C LEU A 41 -9.68 0.30 6.14
N VAL A 42 -8.35 0.39 6.31
CA VAL A 42 -7.73 1.13 7.41
C VAL A 42 -8.07 2.63 7.33
N ILE A 43 -8.05 3.22 6.13
CA ILE A 43 -8.42 4.63 5.95
C ILE A 43 -9.89 4.87 6.33
N PHE A 44 -10.81 4.04 5.86
CA PHE A 44 -12.23 4.17 6.22
C PHE A 44 -12.47 3.96 7.71
N TYR A 45 -11.75 3.00 8.32
CA TYR A 45 -11.80 2.78 9.76
C TYR A 45 -11.31 4.01 10.54
N GLN A 46 -10.14 4.56 10.22
CA GLN A 46 -9.62 5.78 10.87
C GLN A 46 -10.50 7.00 10.63
N ALA A 47 -11.10 7.12 9.44
CA ALA A 47 -12.03 8.19 9.10
C ALA A 47 -13.38 8.10 9.83
N ALA A 48 -13.78 6.89 10.26
CA ALA A 48 -15.01 6.65 11.01
C ALA A 48 -14.81 6.67 12.53
N THR A 49 -13.57 6.58 13.00
CA THR A 49 -13.21 6.54 14.42
C THR A 49 -12.44 7.80 14.80
N ASN A 50 -11.11 7.77 14.72
CA ASN A 50 -10.23 8.81 15.23
C ASN A 50 -10.53 10.20 14.62
N LEU A 51 -10.69 10.30 13.29
CA LEU A 51 -11.00 11.59 12.66
C LEU A 51 -12.43 12.08 12.96
N ALA A 52 -13.36 11.15 13.19
CA ALA A 52 -14.73 11.49 13.54
C ALA A 52 -14.83 11.98 14.98
N GLU A 53 -14.13 11.34 15.90
CA GLU A 53 -13.98 11.77 17.30
C GLU A 53 -13.33 13.14 17.42
N GLN A 54 -12.39 13.46 16.53
CA GLN A 54 -11.76 14.78 16.45
C GLN A 54 -12.64 15.86 15.78
N GLY A 55 -13.83 15.50 15.27
CA GLY A 55 -14.74 16.43 14.61
C GLY A 55 -14.29 16.89 13.21
N VAL A 56 -13.23 16.28 12.64
CA VAL A 56 -12.60 16.67 11.36
C VAL A 56 -12.91 15.71 10.21
N ALA A 57 -13.91 14.84 10.36
CA ALA A 57 -14.32 13.84 9.35
C ALA A 57 -15.53 14.24 8.49
N SER A 58 -16.10 15.42 8.72
CA SER A 58 -17.27 16.01 8.05
C SER A 58 -17.07 17.50 7.77
N GLY A 59 -17.95 18.12 6.98
CA GLY A 59 -17.83 19.53 6.59
C GLY A 59 -17.32 19.73 5.17
N GLY A 60 -16.97 20.97 4.82
CA GLY A 60 -16.46 21.32 3.50
C GLY A 60 -15.09 20.69 3.19
N PRO A 61 -14.61 20.73 1.93
CA PRO A 61 -13.32 20.13 1.55
C PRO A 61 -12.10 20.65 2.33
N LEU A 62 -12.18 21.86 2.90
CA LEU A 62 -11.13 22.46 3.72
C LEU A 62 -11.23 22.09 5.22
N GLU A 63 -12.42 21.71 5.68
CA GLU A 63 -12.68 21.37 7.09
C GLU A 63 -12.57 19.86 7.34
N ASN A 64 -12.72 19.07 6.27
CA ASN A 64 -12.77 17.62 6.35
C ASN A 64 -11.41 17.01 5.96
N ALA A 65 -10.58 16.78 6.97
CA ALA A 65 -9.29 16.12 6.84
C ALA A 65 -9.40 14.69 6.27
N ALA A 66 -10.57 14.06 6.36
CA ALA A 66 -10.80 12.72 5.83
C ALA A 66 -11.11 12.70 4.31
N VAL A 67 -11.43 13.82 3.66
CA VAL A 67 -11.80 13.84 2.22
C VAL A 67 -10.67 13.31 1.35
N PHE A 68 -9.46 13.86 1.47
CA PHE A 68 -8.32 13.45 0.66
C PHE A 68 -7.98 11.96 0.86
N PRO A 69 -7.81 11.45 2.10
CA PRO A 69 -7.65 10.02 2.33
C PRO A 69 -8.77 9.16 1.74
N ARG A 70 -10.04 9.58 1.87
CA ARG A 70 -11.20 8.83 1.32
C ARG A 70 -11.17 8.75 -0.20
N ILE A 71 -10.78 9.82 -0.90
CA ILE A 71 -10.63 9.80 -2.37
C ILE A 71 -9.58 8.77 -2.78
N ILE A 72 -8.41 8.79 -2.14
CA ILE A 72 -7.34 7.81 -2.41
C ILE A 72 -7.81 6.39 -2.08
N ALA A 73 -8.52 6.20 -0.96
CA ALA A 73 -9.08 4.91 -0.58
C ALA A 73 -10.06 4.38 -1.64
N TRP A 74 -10.94 5.23 -2.19
CA TRP A 74 -11.85 4.84 -3.27
C TRP A 74 -11.12 4.46 -4.56
N ILE A 75 -10.10 5.22 -4.96
CA ILE A 75 -9.28 4.90 -6.14
C ILE A 75 -8.60 3.53 -5.94
N LEU A 76 -7.96 3.32 -4.80
CA LEU A 76 -7.29 2.05 -4.47
C LEU A 76 -8.27 0.88 -4.41
N ALA A 77 -9.44 1.07 -3.80
CA ALA A 77 -10.49 0.05 -3.75
C ALA A 77 -11.00 -0.30 -5.15
N GLY A 78 -11.23 0.70 -6.00
CA GLY A 78 -11.63 0.50 -7.39
C GLY A 78 -10.58 -0.29 -8.19
N LEU A 79 -9.30 0.08 -8.06
CA LEU A 79 -8.19 -0.63 -8.70
C LEU A 79 -8.06 -2.08 -8.20
N ALA A 80 -8.27 -2.32 -6.91
CA ALA A 80 -8.25 -3.67 -6.34
C ALA A 80 -9.39 -4.52 -6.91
N VAL A 81 -10.61 -3.99 -6.99
CA VAL A 81 -11.77 -4.67 -7.60
C VAL A 81 -11.50 -4.99 -9.07
N VAL A 82 -11.02 -4.02 -9.85
CA VAL A 82 -10.70 -4.22 -11.27
C VAL A 82 -9.69 -5.36 -11.45
N ASN A 83 -8.63 -5.40 -10.64
CA ASN A 83 -7.62 -6.44 -10.79
C ASN A 83 -8.08 -7.82 -10.32
N ILE A 84 -8.86 -7.91 -9.24
CA ILE A 84 -9.49 -9.17 -8.84
C ILE A 84 -10.39 -9.70 -9.97
N LEU A 85 -11.18 -8.83 -10.60
CA LEU A 85 -12.02 -9.20 -11.74
C LEU A 85 -11.18 -9.66 -12.94
N ARG A 86 -10.07 -8.99 -13.26
CA ARG A 86 -9.14 -9.42 -14.33
C ARG A 86 -8.59 -10.82 -14.09
N ILE A 87 -8.20 -11.15 -12.85
CA ILE A 87 -7.72 -12.50 -12.49
C ILE A 87 -8.85 -13.53 -12.65
N LEU A 88 -10.06 -13.23 -12.15
CA LEU A 88 -11.22 -14.12 -12.25
C LEU A 88 -11.65 -14.36 -13.70
N MET A 89 -11.61 -13.32 -14.54
CA MET A 89 -11.91 -13.39 -15.98
C MET A 89 -10.80 -14.08 -16.78
N GLY A 90 -9.62 -14.32 -16.20
CA GLY A 90 -8.47 -14.91 -16.90
C GLY A 90 -7.80 -13.93 -17.87
N LEU A 91 -7.95 -12.62 -17.62
CA LEU A 91 -7.28 -11.55 -18.38
C LEU A 91 -5.82 -11.35 -17.93
N VAL A 92 -5.41 -12.00 -16.84
CA VAL A 92 -4.02 -12.09 -16.40
C VAL A 92 -3.50 -13.46 -16.84
N THR A 93 -2.51 -13.44 -17.74
CA THR A 93 -1.94 -14.64 -18.37
C THR A 93 -0.62 -15.07 -17.77
N ALA A 94 0.08 -14.19 -17.05
CA ALA A 94 1.34 -14.49 -16.40
C ALA A 94 1.09 -15.13 -15.03
N PRO A 95 1.39 -16.42 -14.84
CA PRO A 95 1.22 -17.06 -13.54
C PRO A 95 2.23 -16.52 -12.52
N SER A 96 1.76 -16.34 -11.29
CA SER A 96 2.50 -15.83 -10.14
C SER A 96 2.28 -16.76 -8.91
N PRO A 97 2.83 -17.99 -8.93
CA PRO A 97 2.67 -18.96 -7.84
C PRO A 97 3.41 -18.52 -6.58
N LEU A 98 3.11 -19.11 -5.41
CA LEU A 98 3.85 -18.90 -4.14
C LEU A 98 5.26 -19.53 -4.17
N SER A 99 6.09 -19.10 -5.11
CA SER A 99 7.51 -19.39 -5.14
C SER A 99 8.29 -18.17 -4.66
N THR A 100 9.36 -18.42 -3.91
CA THR A 100 10.25 -17.36 -3.45
C THR A 100 11.31 -17.11 -4.51
N THR A 101 11.14 -16.07 -5.32
CA THR A 101 12.19 -15.58 -6.21
C THR A 101 13.03 -14.50 -5.51
N PRO A 102 14.21 -14.13 -6.04
CA PRO A 102 14.94 -12.97 -5.55
C PRO A 102 14.11 -11.68 -5.54
N THR A 103 13.25 -11.48 -6.55
CA THR A 103 12.36 -10.33 -6.63
C THR A 103 11.26 -10.37 -5.57
N THR A 104 10.69 -11.54 -5.28
CA THR A 104 9.75 -11.73 -4.17
C THR A 104 10.42 -11.40 -2.83
N ARG A 105 11.65 -11.88 -2.60
CA ARG A 105 12.39 -11.56 -1.36
C ARG A 105 12.67 -10.07 -1.23
N LEU A 106 13.03 -9.41 -2.32
CA LEU A 106 13.24 -7.96 -2.36
C LEU A 106 11.95 -7.21 -2.02
N ALA A 107 10.82 -7.60 -2.63
CA ALA A 107 9.52 -7.01 -2.36
C ALA A 107 9.13 -7.15 -0.89
N LEU A 108 9.23 -8.37 -0.34
CA LEU A 108 8.94 -8.63 1.09
C LEU A 108 9.85 -7.81 2.02
N THR A 109 11.14 -7.72 1.70
CA THR A 109 12.10 -6.93 2.48
C THR A 109 11.76 -5.45 2.44
N ALA A 110 11.46 -4.90 1.25
CA ALA A 110 11.07 -3.51 1.09
C ALA A 110 9.76 -3.19 1.83
N THR A 111 8.75 -4.07 1.73
CA THR A 111 7.50 -3.94 2.46
C THR A 111 7.73 -3.96 3.97
N LEU A 112 8.54 -4.89 4.49
CA LEU A 112 8.86 -4.95 5.91
C LEU A 112 9.55 -3.69 6.40
N LEU A 113 10.54 -3.19 5.66
CA LEU A 113 11.24 -1.95 5.97
C LEU A 113 10.27 -0.75 6.00
N PHE A 114 9.33 -0.69 5.06
CA PHE A 114 8.32 0.36 5.02
C PHE A 114 7.36 0.28 6.22
N VAL A 115 6.93 -0.92 6.62
CA VAL A 115 6.10 -1.10 7.83
C VAL A 115 6.86 -0.65 9.09
N VAL A 116 8.12 -1.08 9.23
CA VAL A 116 8.98 -0.66 10.35
C VAL A 116 9.16 0.86 10.36
N TYR A 117 9.37 1.46 9.19
CA TYR A 117 9.43 2.91 9.05
C TYR A 117 8.16 3.59 9.57
N LEU A 118 6.97 3.16 9.14
CA LEU A 118 5.70 3.77 9.57
C LEU A 118 5.49 3.67 11.09
N VAL A 119 5.86 2.55 11.70
CA VAL A 119 5.75 2.37 13.17
C VAL A 119 6.77 3.24 13.92
N ALA A 120 7.98 3.41 13.39
CA ALA A 120 9.03 4.19 14.03
C ALA A 120 8.92 5.70 13.77
N LEU A 121 8.25 6.12 12.69
CA LEU A 121 8.13 7.52 12.26
C LEU A 121 7.67 8.49 13.35
N PRO A 122 6.60 8.23 14.14
CA PRO A 122 6.16 9.17 15.18
C PRO A 122 7.16 9.32 16.32
N TYR A 123 8.07 8.36 16.52
CA TYR A 123 9.07 8.39 17.58
C TYR A 123 10.40 8.99 17.11
N VAL A 124 10.86 8.62 15.92
CA VAL A 124 12.18 9.02 15.41
C VAL A 124 12.14 10.34 14.64
N GLY A 125 11.02 10.60 13.95
CA GLY A 125 10.85 11.79 13.13
C GLY A 125 11.27 11.62 11.68
N TYR A 126 10.66 12.43 10.82
CA TYR A 126 10.77 12.39 9.37
C TYR A 126 12.20 12.66 8.89
N HIS A 127 12.85 13.72 9.39
CA HIS A 127 14.16 14.18 8.91
C HIS A 127 15.28 13.19 9.20
N LEU A 128 15.12 12.31 10.19
CA LEU A 128 16.10 11.27 10.52
C LEU A 128 15.75 9.96 9.82
N LEU A 129 14.49 9.53 9.90
CA LEU A 129 14.13 8.18 9.49
C LEU A 129 13.93 8.04 7.96
N THR A 130 13.41 9.08 7.31
CA THR A 130 13.13 9.05 5.86
C THR A 130 14.41 8.92 5.01
N PRO A 131 15.49 9.70 5.25
CA PRO A 131 16.74 9.51 4.52
C PRO A 131 17.35 8.12 4.72
N VAL A 132 17.24 7.55 5.93
CA VAL A 132 17.73 6.20 6.24
C VAL A 132 16.97 5.15 5.44
N LEU A 133 15.63 5.19 5.47
CA LEU A 133 14.80 4.28 4.69
C LEU A 133 15.13 4.39 3.20
N LEU A 134 15.14 5.60 2.65
CA LEU A 134 15.39 5.82 1.22
C LEU A 134 16.78 5.32 0.82
N THR A 135 17.80 5.54 1.66
CA THR A 135 19.14 5.01 1.41
C THR A 135 19.11 3.49 1.33
N ILE A 136 18.47 2.81 2.29
CA ILE A 136 18.37 1.34 2.29
C ILE A 136 17.62 0.85 1.06
N LEU A 137 16.50 1.46 0.68
CA LEU A 137 15.72 1.07 -0.49
C LEU A 137 16.53 1.24 -1.78
N MET A 138 17.23 2.36 -1.95
CA MET A 138 18.09 2.59 -3.11
C MET A 138 19.24 1.58 -3.19
N ARG A 139 19.82 1.20 -2.04
CA ARG A 139 20.84 0.14 -1.96
C ARG A 139 20.27 -1.21 -2.35
N LEU A 140 19.06 -1.55 -1.90
CA LEU A 140 18.36 -2.77 -2.27
C LEU A 140 18.01 -2.82 -3.77
N LEU A 141 17.78 -1.66 -4.39
CA LEU A 141 17.57 -1.51 -5.83
C LEU A 141 18.87 -1.49 -6.66
N GLY A 142 20.05 -1.59 -6.01
CA GLY A 142 21.34 -1.74 -6.68
C GLY A 142 22.12 -0.44 -6.90
N LEU A 143 21.68 0.70 -6.36
CA LEU A 143 22.43 1.95 -6.46
C LEU A 143 23.69 1.91 -5.58
N GLY A 144 24.75 2.58 -6.00
CA GLY A 144 25.95 2.78 -5.18
C GLY A 144 25.66 3.57 -3.90
N TRP A 145 26.51 3.44 -2.88
CA TRP A 145 26.32 4.11 -1.59
C TRP A 145 26.18 5.63 -1.69
N ILE A 146 27.10 6.28 -2.41
CA ILE A 146 27.08 7.74 -2.57
C ILE A 146 25.80 8.19 -3.28
N ALA A 147 25.46 7.54 -4.40
CA ALA A 147 24.24 7.85 -5.15
C ALA A 147 22.98 7.65 -4.29
N SER A 148 22.94 6.58 -3.48
CA SER A 148 21.81 6.28 -2.59
C SER A 148 21.62 7.36 -1.53
N ILE A 149 22.70 7.79 -0.87
CA ILE A 149 22.66 8.81 0.18
C ILE A 149 22.26 10.17 -0.40
N VAL A 150 22.89 10.58 -1.52
CA VAL A 150 22.59 11.86 -2.17
C VAL A 150 21.14 11.90 -2.65
N ALA A 151 20.66 10.84 -3.30
CA ALA A 151 19.27 10.74 -3.73
C ALA A 151 18.31 10.76 -2.54
N ALA A 152 18.59 9.98 -1.48
CA ALA A 152 17.76 9.91 -0.29
C ALA A 152 17.62 11.28 0.40
N LEU A 153 18.73 12.00 0.59
CA LEU A 153 18.72 13.34 1.16
C LEU A 153 17.97 14.31 0.25
N GLY A 154 18.24 14.29 -1.06
CA GLY A 154 17.56 15.15 -2.03
C GLY A 154 16.04 14.94 -2.05
N PHE A 155 15.57 13.70 -2.09
CA PHE A 155 14.13 13.39 -2.04
C PHE A 155 13.52 13.78 -0.69
N SER A 156 14.18 13.44 0.42
CA SER A 156 13.66 13.73 1.76
C SER A 156 13.52 15.23 2.00
N LEU A 157 14.54 16.01 1.64
CA LEU A 157 14.54 17.47 1.76
C LEU A 157 13.58 18.11 0.75
N GLY A 158 13.46 17.59 -0.47
CA GLY A 158 12.52 18.10 -1.46
C GLY A 158 11.07 17.97 -1.00
N VAL A 159 10.69 16.83 -0.42
CA VAL A 159 9.37 16.65 0.19
C VAL A 159 9.19 17.57 1.39
N ALA A 160 10.21 17.72 2.26
CA ALA A 160 10.14 18.67 3.37
C ALA A 160 9.93 20.11 2.90
N ALA A 161 10.64 20.56 1.88
CA ALA A 161 10.49 21.90 1.33
C ALA A 161 9.07 22.17 0.81
N VAL A 162 8.43 21.17 0.21
CA VAL A 162 7.03 21.29 -0.23
C VAL A 162 6.07 21.28 0.97
N PHE A 163 6.22 20.35 1.91
CA PHE A 163 5.26 20.19 3.00
C PHE A 163 5.41 21.25 4.09
N GLU A 164 6.62 21.43 4.62
CA GLU A 164 6.89 22.44 5.66
C GLU A 164 6.89 23.84 5.05
N GLY A 165 7.65 24.05 3.97
CA GLY A 165 7.83 25.38 3.39
C GLY A 165 6.64 25.91 2.59
N LEU A 166 6.14 25.13 1.62
CA LEU A 166 5.06 25.60 0.73
C LEU A 166 3.66 25.40 1.31
N LEU A 167 3.43 24.29 2.01
CA LEU A 167 2.10 23.90 2.50
C LEU A 167 1.90 24.18 4.00
N ASN A 168 2.94 24.59 4.73
CA ASN A 168 2.91 24.83 6.18
C ASN A 168 2.33 23.63 6.96
N VAL A 169 2.68 22.42 6.52
CA VAL A 169 2.32 21.14 7.14
C VAL A 169 3.46 20.68 8.04
N VAL A 170 3.16 20.49 9.31
CA VAL A 170 4.12 19.97 10.29
C VAL A 170 4.36 18.47 10.01
N LEU A 171 5.58 18.13 9.63
CA LEU A 171 6.01 16.74 9.49
C LEU A 171 6.26 16.11 10.88
N PRO A 172 6.16 14.77 11.02
CA PRO A 172 6.46 14.12 12.29
C PRO A 172 7.89 14.44 12.74
N VAL A 173 8.02 15.13 13.87
CA VAL A 173 9.33 15.60 14.35
C VAL A 173 10.06 14.56 15.22
N GLY A 174 9.32 13.63 15.81
CA GLY A 174 9.87 12.62 16.72
C GLY A 174 10.55 13.24 17.95
N PHE A 175 11.46 12.49 18.56
CA PHE A 175 12.21 12.94 19.76
C PHE A 175 13.16 14.11 19.49
N ALA A 176 13.54 14.32 18.23
CA ALA A 176 14.57 15.30 17.88
C ALA A 176 14.00 16.71 17.62
N GLU A 177 12.67 16.84 17.53
CA GLU A 177 11.97 18.11 17.32
C GLU A 177 12.48 18.93 16.12
N ILE A 178 12.99 18.24 15.08
CA ILE A 178 13.62 18.89 13.92
C ILE A 178 12.54 19.38 12.95
N ALA A 179 12.58 20.68 12.63
CA ALA A 179 11.91 21.29 11.47
C ALA A 179 12.94 22.06 10.65
N VAL A 180 12.90 21.94 9.32
CA VAL A 180 13.93 22.52 8.43
C VAL A 180 13.42 23.74 7.68
N PHE A 181 12.14 23.76 7.32
CA PHE A 181 11.53 24.86 6.56
C PHE A 181 10.30 25.48 7.26
N GLY A 182 10.12 25.20 8.55
CA GLY A 182 9.05 25.72 9.40
C GLY A 182 9.38 27.04 10.10
#